data_AF-A0A2A4F3S7-F1
#
_entry.id   AF-A0A2A4F3S7-F1
#
_cell.length_a   1.000
_cell.length_b   1.000
_cell.length_c   1.000
_cell.angle_alpha   90.00
_cell.angle_beta   90.00
_cell.angle_gamma   90.00
#
_symmetry.space_group_name_H-M   'P 1'
#
loop_
_entity.id
_entity.type
_entity.pdbx_description
1 polymer ?
#
loop_
_entity_poly.entity_id
_entity_poly.type
_entity_poly.pdbx_seq_one_letter_code
_entity_poly.pdbx_strand_id
1 'polypeptide(L)'
;MDDLLEPLILDLLEWIGPGTQPYSEVLEVWRTSCPRLPIWEEATSRGYLTRTHAAGGIAEVSVSEMGTAHLRASRGVVRDRKHLDSSTPCPG
;
A
#
# COMPACT_ATOMS: atom_id res chain seq x y z
N MET A 1 1.51 4.38 -15.57
CA MET A 1 1.54 5.45 -14.54
C MET A 1 1.02 4.91 -13.21
N ASP A 2 0.04 4.00 -13.22
CA ASP A 2 -0.48 3.31 -12.03
C ASP A 2 0.45 2.21 -11.48
N ASP A 3 1.24 1.56 -12.35
CA ASP A 3 2.23 0.53 -11.97
C ASP A 3 3.27 0.99 -10.93
N LEU A 4 3.52 2.30 -10.82
CA LEU A 4 4.45 2.86 -9.83
C LEU A 4 3.81 3.10 -8.47
N LEU A 5 2.47 3.18 -8.42
CA LEU A 5 1.71 3.35 -7.18
C LEU A 5 1.44 2.00 -6.53
N GLU A 6 1.22 0.95 -7.32
CA GLU A 6 0.94 -0.40 -6.81
C GLU A 6 1.93 -0.89 -5.72
N PRO A 7 3.27 -0.84 -5.90
CA PRO A 7 4.20 -1.22 -4.83
C PRO A 7 4.13 -0.30 -3.61
N LEU A 8 3.78 0.98 -3.78
CA LEU A 8 3.66 1.94 -2.67
C LEU A 8 2.33 1.78 -1.91
N ILE A 9 1.27 1.39 -2.61
CA ILE A 9 -0.01 0.99 -2.00
C ILE A 9 0.22 -0.26 -1.16
N LEU A 10 0.94 -1.25 -1.70
CA LEU A 10 1.30 -2.46 -0.94
C LEU A 10 2.14 -2.13 0.31
N ASP A 11 3.10 -1.21 0.19
CA ASP A 11 3.91 -0.72 1.33
C ASP A 11 3.04 -0.04 2.39
N LEU A 12 2.07 0.79 1.99
CA LEU A 12 1.08 1.39 2.89
C LEU A 12 0.23 0.34 3.61
N LEU A 13 -0.30 -0.64 2.88
CA LEU A 13 -1.12 -1.72 3.46
C LEU A 13 -0.29 -2.59 4.41
N GLU A 14 0.97 -2.84 4.08
CA GLU A 14 1.90 -3.57 4.94
C GLU A 14 2.26 -2.77 6.20
N TRP A 15 2.44 -1.46 6.08
CA TRP A 15 2.73 -0.56 7.19
C TRP A 15 1.57 -0.48 8.18
N ILE A 16 0.32 -0.41 7.72
CA ILE A 16 -0.86 -0.47 8.60
C ILE A 16 -0.97 -1.87 9.24
N GLY A 17 -0.67 -2.91 8.46
CA GLY A 17 -0.64 -4.29 8.93
C GLY A 17 -2.04 -4.83 9.30
N PRO A 18 -2.11 -5.93 10.07
CA PRO A 18 -3.38 -6.55 10.49
C PRO A 18 -4.11 -5.77 11.60
N GLY A 19 -3.54 -4.65 12.06
CA GLY A 19 -4.10 -3.84 13.14
C GLY A 19 -4.93 -2.66 12.66
N THR A 20 -5.31 -1.81 13.61
CA THR A 20 -5.82 -0.46 13.38
C THR A 20 -4.70 0.54 13.66
N GLN A 21 -4.60 1.57 12.82
CA GLN A 21 -3.69 2.70 13.00
C GLN A 21 -4.49 4.00 13.17
N PRO A 22 -4.11 4.91 14.08
CA PRO A 22 -4.82 6.17 14.23
C PRO A 22 -4.62 7.02 12.97
N TYR A 23 -5.73 7.58 12.47
CA TYR A 23 -5.75 8.40 11.25
C TYR A 23 -4.78 9.57 11.32
N SER A 24 -4.56 10.16 12.49
CA SER A 24 -3.57 11.23 12.67
C SER A 24 -2.16 10.77 12.33
N GLU A 25 -1.74 9.61 12.83
CA GLU A 25 -0.41 9.05 12.59
C GLU A 25 -0.25 8.63 11.12
N VAL A 26 -1.29 8.01 10.56
CA VAL A 26 -1.34 7.67 9.13
C VAL A 26 -1.18 8.93 8.27
N LEU A 27 -1.89 10.02 8.60
CA LEU A 27 -1.76 11.28 7.89
C LEU A 27 -0.37 11.91 8.06
N GLU A 28 0.21 11.86 9.26
CA GLU A 28 1.56 12.38 9.50
C GLU A 28 2.60 11.65 8.66
N VAL A 29 2.52 10.33 8.57
CA VAL A 29 3.49 9.51 7.82
C VAL A 29 3.29 9.63 6.31
N TRP A 30 2.04 9.53 5.83
CA TRP A 30 1.74 9.37 4.41
C TRP A 30 1.28 10.65 3.71
N ARG A 31 0.55 11.54 4.40
CA ARG A 31 -0.04 12.75 3.79
C ARG A 31 0.95 13.92 3.70
N THR A 32 1.97 13.96 4.56
CA THR A 32 2.95 15.07 4.61
C THR A 32 4.11 14.90 3.62
N SER A 33 4.36 13.68 3.14
CA SER A 33 5.33 13.42 2.09
C SER A 33 4.74 13.82 0.74
N CYS A 34 5.00 15.04 0.27
CA CYS A 34 4.37 15.63 -0.91
C CYS A 34 4.87 15.13 -2.30
N PRO A 35 5.15 13.83 -2.46
CA PRO A 35 4.75 13.13 -3.70
C PRO A 35 3.89 11.87 -3.45
N ARG A 36 3.52 11.59 -2.20
CA ARG A 36 2.81 10.37 -1.75
C ARG A 36 1.29 10.54 -1.57
N LEU A 37 0.77 11.76 -1.72
CA LEU A 37 -0.68 12.03 -1.67
C LEU A 37 -1.53 11.11 -2.57
N PRO A 38 -1.15 10.84 -3.85
CA PRO A 38 -1.95 9.97 -4.70
C PRO A 38 -2.02 8.52 -4.20
N ILE A 39 -1.06 8.03 -3.40
CA ILE A 39 -1.07 6.65 -2.89
C ILE A 39 -2.22 6.48 -1.89
N TRP A 40 -2.40 7.43 -0.98
CA TRP A 40 -3.49 7.41 0.00
C TRP A 40 -4.85 7.52 -0.69
N GLU A 41 -4.99 8.46 -1.63
CA GLU A 41 -6.22 8.65 -2.39
C GLU A 41 -6.57 7.41 -3.21
N GLU A 42 -5.59 6.80 -3.87
CA GLU A 42 -5.78 5.60 -4.68
C GLU A 42 -6.14 4.39 -3.80
N ALA A 43 -5.43 4.15 -2.69
CA ALA A 43 -5.75 3.06 -1.77
C ALA A 43 -7.15 3.21 -1.15
N THR A 44 -7.56 4.45 -0.85
CA THR A 44 -8.91 4.76 -0.37
C THR A 44 -9.95 4.57 -1.47
N SER A 45 -9.68 5.06 -2.69
CA SER A 45 -10.54 4.93 -3.88
C SER A 45 -10.78 3.47 -4.26
N ARG A 46 -9.76 2.62 -4.16
CA ARG A 46 -9.84 1.16 -4.38
C ARG A 46 -10.57 0.40 -3.29
N GLY A 47 -10.86 1.03 -2.15
CA GLY A 47 -11.51 0.37 -1.01
C GLY A 47 -10.60 -0.58 -0.23
N TYR A 48 -9.28 -0.40 -0.32
CA TYR A 48 -8.32 -1.21 0.44
C TYR A 48 -8.22 -0.79 1.90
N LEU A 49 -8.69 0.41 2.24
CA LEU A 49 -8.68 0.98 3.58
C LEU A 49 -10.10 1.10 4.13
N THR A 50 -10.26 0.84 5.41
CA THR A 50 -11.49 1.04 6.16
C THR A 50 -11.23 2.04 7.27
N ARG A 51 -12.02 3.11 7.30
CA ARG A 51 -11.94 4.11 8.37
C ARG A 51 -13.06 3.85 9.38
N THR A 52 -12.67 3.58 10.61
CA THR A 52 -13.59 3.35 11.72
C THR A 52 -13.44 4.49 12.72
N HIS A 53 -14.55 5.06 13.17
CA HIS A 53 -14.52 6.02 14.26
C HIS A 53 -14.88 5.29 15.55
N ALA A 54 -13.93 5.20 16.48
CA ALA A 54 -14.24 4.79 17.84
C ALA A 54 -15.18 5.83 18.48
N ALA A 55 -16.25 5.38 19.15
CA ALA A 55 -17.22 6.28 19.77
C ALA A 55 -16.55 7.13 20.86
N GLY A 56 -16.39 8.42 20.62
CA GLY A 56 -15.67 9.34 21.51
C GLY A 56 -14.14 9.30 21.41
N GLY A 57 -13.59 8.56 20.44
CA GLY A 57 -12.15 8.36 20.25
C GLY A 57 -11.60 8.94 18.94
N ILE A 58 -10.34 8.64 18.66
CA ILE A 58 -9.64 9.04 17.44
C ILE A 58 -10.16 8.18 16.27
N ALA A 59 -10.22 8.77 15.08
CA ALA A 59 -10.51 8.01 13.86
C ALA A 59 -9.39 7.00 13.63
N GLU A 60 -9.73 5.73 13.45
CA GLU A 60 -8.79 4.66 13.15
C GLU A 60 -8.93 4.22 11.69
N VAL A 61 -7.83 3.75 11.13
CA VAL A 61 -7.73 3.21 9.78
C VAL A 61 -7.25 1.78 9.91
N SER A 62 -7.98 0.86 9.30
CA SER A 62 -7.58 -0.55 9.15
C SER A 62 -7.51 -0.91 7.68
N VAL A 63 -6.78 -1.99 7.37
CA VAL A 63 -6.79 -2.60 6.05
C VAL A 63 -8.07 -3.42 5.89
N SER A 64 -8.79 -3.19 4.79
CA SER A 64 -10.00 -3.95 4.45
C SER A 64 -9.65 -5.36 3.99
N GLU A 65 -10.64 -6.26 3.94
CA GLU A 65 -10.46 -7.61 3.38
C GLU A 65 -9.93 -7.56 1.94
N MET A 66 -10.36 -6.57 1.14
CA MET A 66 -9.86 -6.39 -0.23
C MET A 66 -8.38 -5.99 -0.25
N GLY A 67 -7.97 -5.07 0.62
CA GLY A 67 -6.55 -4.67 0.74
C GLY A 67 -5.69 -5.85 1.20
N THR A 68 -6.20 -6.65 2.14
CA THR A 68 -5.49 -7.85 2.62
C THR A 68 -5.39 -8.92 1.54
N ALA A 69 -6.45 -9.16 0.78
CA ALA A 69 -6.45 -10.08 -0.35
C ALA A 69 -5.48 -9.62 -1.45
N HIS A 70 -5.47 -8.33 -1.75
CA HIS A 70 -4.54 -7.74 -2.71
C HIS A 70 -3.08 -7.87 -2.25
N LEU A 71 -2.78 -7.56 -0.99
CA LEU A 71 -1.44 -7.74 -0.40
C LEU A 71 -0.98 -9.21 -0.49
N ARG A 72 -1.88 -10.16 -0.24
CA ARG A 72 -1.59 -11.61 -0.38
C ARG A 72 -1.34 -12.01 -1.83
N ALA A 73 -2.15 -11.53 -2.77
CA ALA A 73 -1.98 -11.81 -4.20
C ALA A 73 -0.65 -11.26 -4.71
N SER A 74 -0.32 -10.01 -4.40
CA SER A 74 0.90 -9.35 -4.84
C SER A 74 2.17 -9.95 -4.20
N ARG A 75 2.10 -10.42 -2.93
CA ARG A 75 3.19 -11.21 -2.32
C ARG A 75 3.44 -12.55 -3.01
N GLY A 76 2.45 -13.09 -3.71
CA GLY A 76 2.63 -14.25 -4.60
C GLY A 76 3.36 -13.90 -5.89
N VAL A 77 3.10 -12.70 -6.44
CA VAL A 77 3.64 -12.23 -7.73
C VAL A 77 5.06 -11.66 -7.61
N VAL A 78 5.40 -10.96 -6.52
CA VAL A 78 6.75 -10.36 -6.34
C VAL A 78 7.86 -11.41 -6.26
N ARG A 79 7.54 -12.67 -5.91
CA ARG A 79 8.53 -13.76 -5.96
C ARG A 79 8.93 -14.16 -7.39
N ASP A 80 8.13 -13.83 -8.40
CA ASP A 80 8.39 -14.18 -9.80
C ASP A 80 9.17 -13.08 -10.54
N ARG A 81 9.16 -11.85 -10.04
CA ARG A 81 9.82 -10.69 -10.68
C ARG A 81 11.33 -10.59 -10.41
N LYS A 82 11.99 -11.71 -10.11
CA LYS A 82 13.47 -11.79 -10.02
C LYS A 82 14.14 -12.39 -11.27
N HIS A 83 13.43 -12.57 -12.38
CA HIS A 83 14.02 -13.14 -13.60
C HIS A 83 14.01 -12.23 -14.84
N LEU A 84 13.87 -10.91 -14.72
CA LEU A 84 14.01 -10.05 -15.90
C LEU A 84 14.77 -8.76 -15.66
N ASP A 85 15.95 -8.86 -15.06
CA ASP A 85 17.08 -8.06 -15.52
C ASP A 85 18.39 -8.76 -15.11
N SER A 86 19.09 -9.35 -16.07
CA SER A 86 20.54 -9.55 -16.05
C SER A 86 20.99 -10.05 -17.42
N SER A 87 21.36 -9.07 -18.24
CA SER A 87 22.49 -9.16 -19.16
C SER A 87 22.39 -10.15 -20.33
N THR A 88 22.11 -9.58 -21.51
CA THR A 88 22.74 -10.03 -22.75
C THR A 88 24.21 -9.58 -22.75
N PRO A 89 25.19 -10.47 -22.93
CA PRO A 89 26.42 -10.07 -23.60
C PRO A 89 26.77 -10.97 -24.80
N CYS A 90 27.45 -10.35 -25.78
CA CYS A 90 28.18 -10.93 -26.93
C CYS A 90 27.32 -11.23 -28.18
N PRO A 91 27.84 -10.98 -29.42
CA PRO A 91 29.13 -11.43 -29.96
C PRO A 91 30.06 -10.25 -30.34
N GLY A 92 31.39 -10.37 -30.42
CA GLY A 92 32.20 -11.48 -30.92
C GLY A 92 32.90 -10.99 -32.18
#